data_AF-Q4CPT0-F1
#
_entry.id   AF-Q4CPT0-F1
#
_cell.length_a   1.000
_cell.length_b   1.000
_cell.length_c   1.000
_cell.angle_alpha   90.00
_cell.angle_beta   90.00
_cell.angle_gamma   90.00
#
_symmetry.space_group_name_H-M   'P 1'
#
loop_
_entity.id
_entity.type
_entity.pdbx_description
1 polymer ?
#
loop_
_entity_poly.entity_id
_entity_poly.type
_entity_poly.pdbx_seq_one_letter_code
_entity_poly.pdbx_strand_id
1 'polypeptide(L)'
;MDRLKLSTKALLGMATRTVDQDHGMRHTCVKSLFQAVVQYEFAISKLVAALSTLSDSLEGVEKAYKNVISNEKQVSVFDGLNEVTNHLEKCRTTVISGSIETFRANVAPSLSALKEHCELCERLHNERAKAVDLYDYHRDVVEKKEVQYASKGKLLDDSKRYKEEISKRDAAHDAYLAKHSEYNKAYDEFMCKKSELTTLSGRLFFHELLDIAEKLKNEVSSM
;
A
#
# COMPACT_ATOMS: atom_id res chain seq x y z
N MET A 1 -1.05 45.50 -20.46
CA MET A 1 -0.22 44.85 -19.43
C MET A 1 0.01 43.35 -19.72
N ASP A 2 -0.90 42.67 -20.43
CA ASP A 2 -0.79 41.22 -20.71
C ASP A 2 0.35 40.82 -21.66
N ARG A 3 0.71 41.66 -22.64
CA ARG A 3 1.83 41.38 -23.56
C ARG A 3 3.18 41.20 -22.84
N LEU A 4 3.43 41.96 -21.76
CA LEU A 4 4.67 41.87 -20.98
C LEU A 4 4.72 40.57 -20.15
N LYS A 5 3.57 40.11 -19.64
CA LYS A 5 3.51 38.83 -18.92
C LYS A 5 3.70 37.63 -19.86
N LEU A 6 3.10 37.66 -21.05
CA LEU A 6 3.34 36.64 -22.07
C LEU A 6 4.80 36.62 -22.53
N SER A 7 5.41 37.79 -22.79
CA SER A 7 6.79 37.86 -23.28
C SER A 7 7.79 37.32 -22.27
N THR A 8 7.56 37.51 -20.97
CA THR A 8 8.48 37.05 -19.92
C THR A 8 8.45 35.52 -19.74
N LYS A 9 7.26 34.90 -19.80
CA LYS A 9 7.13 33.43 -19.72
C LYS A 9 7.74 32.73 -20.93
N ALA A 10 7.52 33.29 -22.12
CA ALA A 10 8.14 32.80 -23.35
C ALA A 10 9.67 33.02 -23.36
N LEU A 11 10.18 34.15 -22.85
CA LEU A 11 11.63 34.43 -22.77
C LEU A 11 12.37 33.47 -21.85
N LEU A 12 11.74 33.04 -20.75
CA LEU A 12 12.37 32.15 -19.77
C LEU A 12 12.36 30.68 -20.23
N GLY A 13 11.79 30.36 -21.40
CA GLY A 13 11.70 28.98 -21.88
C GLY A 13 10.93 28.04 -20.94
N MET A 14 10.22 28.59 -19.95
CA MET A 14 9.46 27.83 -18.98
C MET A 14 8.11 27.53 -19.62
N ALA A 15 8.03 26.37 -20.29
CA ALA A 15 6.74 25.74 -20.59
C ALA A 15 5.85 25.86 -19.36
N THR A 16 4.68 26.49 -19.52
CA THR A 16 3.72 26.49 -18.41
C THR A 16 3.34 25.03 -18.19
N ARG A 17 3.60 24.49 -16.99
CA ARG A 17 3.18 23.13 -16.64
C ARG A 17 1.84 23.19 -15.92
N THR A 18 0.96 22.24 -16.22
CA THR A 18 -0.26 22.07 -15.43
C THR A 18 0.12 21.54 -14.06
N VAL A 19 -0.04 22.38 -13.02
CA VAL A 19 0.23 22.01 -11.64
C VAL A 19 -1.09 21.86 -10.90
N ASP A 20 -1.28 20.69 -10.29
CA ASP A 20 -2.46 20.36 -9.49
C ASP A 20 -1.99 19.91 -8.10
N GLN A 21 -2.16 20.81 -7.12
CA GLN A 21 -1.73 20.57 -5.75
C GLN A 21 -2.58 19.51 -5.06
N ASP A 22 -3.89 19.46 -5.33
CA ASP A 22 -4.78 18.47 -4.72
C ASP A 22 -4.39 17.06 -5.18
N HIS A 23 -4.17 16.87 -6.49
CA HIS A 23 -3.66 15.61 -7.03
C HIS A 23 -2.31 15.22 -6.40
N GLY A 24 -1.40 16.17 -6.23
CA GLY A 24 -0.09 15.91 -5.60
C GLY A 24 -0.22 15.43 -4.15
N MET A 25 -1.14 16.03 -3.38
CA MET A 25 -1.42 15.59 -2.00
C MET A 25 -2.07 14.21 -1.97
N ARG A 26 -3.08 13.96 -2.82
CA ARG A 26 -3.74 12.65 -2.94
C ARG A 26 -2.73 11.55 -3.29
N HIS A 27 -1.86 11.79 -4.26
CA HIS A 27 -0.84 10.82 -4.67
C HIS A 27 0.17 10.52 -3.56
N THR A 28 0.63 11.56 -2.85
CA THR A 28 1.50 11.40 -1.69
C THR A 28 0.84 10.54 -0.60
N CYS A 29 -0.46 10.74 -0.36
CA CYS A 29 -1.25 9.93 0.56
C CYS A 29 -1.29 8.45 0.13
N VAL A 30 -1.58 8.17 -1.16
CA VAL A 30 -1.56 6.79 -1.70
C VAL A 30 -0.20 6.12 -1.48
N LYS A 31 0.91 6.82 -1.81
CA LYS A 31 2.27 6.29 -1.63
C LYS A 31 2.57 5.96 -0.17
N SER A 32 2.24 6.86 0.75
CA SER A 32 2.45 6.65 2.17
C SER A 32 1.66 5.44 2.69
N LEU A 33 0.42 5.24 2.21
CA LEU A 33 -0.42 4.12 2.61
C LEU A 33 0.08 2.79 2.02
N PHE A 34 0.52 2.79 0.76
CA PHE A 34 1.14 1.61 0.16
C PHE A 34 2.36 1.15 0.97
N GLN A 35 3.23 2.08 1.35
CA GLN A 35 4.39 1.76 2.19
C GLN A 35 3.97 1.21 3.56
N ALA A 36 2.93 1.75 4.17
CA ALA A 36 2.40 1.26 5.45
C ALA A 36 1.85 -0.18 5.32
N VAL A 37 1.16 -0.52 4.23
CA VAL A 37 0.68 -1.88 3.96
C VAL A 37 1.85 -2.85 3.80
N VAL A 38 2.89 -2.49 3.05
CA VAL A 38 4.10 -3.32 2.90
C VAL A 38 4.81 -3.52 4.25
N GLN A 39 4.91 -2.47 5.07
CA GLN A 39 5.49 -2.58 6.42
C GLN A 39 4.66 -3.50 7.32
N TYR A 40 3.32 -3.44 7.22
CA TYR A 40 2.41 -4.34 7.93
C TYR A 40 2.65 -5.80 7.53
N GLU A 41 2.62 -6.13 6.23
CA GLU A 41 2.86 -7.49 5.71
C GLU A 41 4.20 -8.06 6.21
N PHE A 42 5.24 -7.22 6.21
CA PHE A 42 6.56 -7.57 6.70
C PHE A 42 6.59 -7.80 8.22
N ALA A 43 5.91 -6.95 9.00
CA ALA A 43 5.82 -7.09 10.44
C ALA A 43 5.08 -8.36 10.87
N ILE A 44 3.97 -8.69 10.22
CA ILE A 44 3.24 -9.95 10.47
C ILE A 44 4.10 -11.16 10.09
N SER A 45 4.83 -11.09 8.98
CA SER A 45 5.76 -12.17 8.58
C SER A 45 6.86 -12.40 9.63
N LYS A 46 7.38 -11.32 10.23
CA LYS A 46 8.33 -11.41 11.35
C LYS A 46 7.71 -11.99 12.62
N LEU A 47 6.49 -11.60 12.95
CA LEU A 47 5.77 -12.17 14.10
C LEU A 47 5.59 -13.68 13.93
N VAL A 48 5.17 -14.12 12.74
CA VAL A 48 5.03 -15.54 12.42
C VAL A 48 6.37 -16.28 12.54
N ALA A 49 7.47 -15.70 12.04
CA ALA A 49 8.79 -16.29 12.20
C ALA A 49 9.20 -16.39 13.69
N ALA A 50 8.89 -15.37 14.50
CA ALA A 50 9.16 -15.39 15.93
C ALA A 50 8.35 -16.49 16.67
N LEU A 51 7.09 -16.71 16.28
CA LEU A 51 6.29 -17.83 16.79
C LEU A 51 6.89 -19.18 16.41
N SER A 52 7.42 -19.33 15.18
CA SER A 52 8.15 -20.54 14.80
C SER A 52 9.40 -20.75 15.65
N THR A 53 10.21 -19.71 15.86
CA THR A 53 11.40 -19.80 16.74
C THR A 53 11.03 -20.12 18.19
N LEU A 54 9.91 -19.59 18.69
CA LEU A 54 9.39 -19.95 20.01
C LEU A 54 9.03 -21.44 20.08
N SER A 55 8.32 -21.95 19.07
CA SER A 55 8.00 -23.38 18.93
C SER A 55 9.26 -24.25 18.99
N ASP A 56 10.29 -23.91 18.22
CA ASP A 56 11.56 -24.65 18.20
C ASP A 56 12.28 -24.61 19.56
N SER A 57 12.20 -23.46 20.25
CA SER A 57 12.79 -23.30 21.58
C SER A 57 12.08 -24.16 22.62
N LEU A 58 10.74 -24.26 22.56
CA LEU A 58 9.97 -25.15 23.43
C LEU A 58 10.29 -26.62 23.17
N GLU A 59 10.50 -27.01 21.91
CA GLU A 59 10.97 -28.36 21.57
C GLU A 59 12.35 -28.66 22.20
N GLY A 60 13.26 -27.68 22.23
CA GLY A 60 14.55 -27.80 22.91
C GLY A 60 14.41 -28.07 24.41
N VAL A 61 13.50 -27.36 25.08
CA VAL A 61 13.19 -27.57 26.51
C VAL A 61 12.54 -28.94 26.75
N GLU A 62 11.57 -29.30 25.92
CA GLU A 62 10.89 -30.61 25.93
C GLU A 62 11.91 -31.76 25.84
N LYS A 63 12.86 -31.68 24.91
CA LYS A 63 13.95 -32.66 24.75
C LYS A 63 14.87 -32.71 25.97
N ALA A 64 15.20 -31.56 26.56
CA ALA A 64 16.02 -31.53 27.76
C ALA A 64 15.32 -32.26 28.93
N TYR A 65 14.03 -32.04 29.14
CA TYR A 65 13.26 -32.77 30.15
C TYR A 65 13.10 -34.25 29.80
N LYS A 66 12.80 -34.62 28.56
CA LYS A 66 12.76 -36.03 28.11
C LYS A 66 14.09 -36.75 28.37
N ASN A 67 15.23 -36.06 28.23
CA ASN A 67 16.54 -36.61 28.57
C ASN A 67 16.72 -36.83 30.08
N VAL A 68 16.24 -35.91 30.93
CA VAL A 68 16.26 -36.09 32.40
C VAL A 68 15.39 -37.28 32.79
N ILE A 69 14.16 -37.33 32.28
CA ILE A 69 13.19 -38.43 32.49
C ILE A 69 13.82 -39.79 32.16
N SER A 70 14.53 -39.88 31.03
CA SER A 70 15.21 -41.12 30.60
C SER A 70 16.32 -41.60 31.54
N ASN A 71 16.85 -40.72 32.39
CA ASN A 71 17.92 -41.02 33.34
C ASN A 71 17.44 -41.01 34.82
N GLU A 72 16.17 -40.69 35.07
CA GLU A 72 15.61 -40.52 36.40
C GLU A 72 15.17 -41.87 36.99
N LYS A 73 15.38 -42.05 38.30
CA LYS A 73 14.94 -43.23 39.07
C LYS A 73 13.81 -42.91 40.06
N GLN A 74 13.60 -41.63 40.39
CA GLN A 74 12.56 -41.18 41.30
C GLN A 74 11.23 -40.96 40.57
N VAL A 75 10.22 -41.76 40.94
CA VAL A 75 8.90 -41.77 40.28
C VAL A 75 8.22 -40.39 40.31
N SER A 76 8.27 -39.65 41.42
CA SER A 76 7.61 -38.34 41.51
C SER A 76 8.22 -37.27 40.60
N VAL A 77 9.54 -37.33 40.37
CA VAL A 77 10.23 -36.42 39.44
C VAL A 77 9.88 -36.81 38.00
N PHE A 78 9.80 -38.11 37.73
CA PHE A 78 9.37 -38.65 36.45
C PHE A 78 7.94 -38.20 36.08
N ASP A 79 6.96 -38.33 36.99
CA ASP A 79 5.57 -37.96 36.71
C ASP A 79 5.41 -36.46 36.43
N GLY A 80 5.96 -35.60 37.29
CA GLY A 80 5.87 -34.14 37.11
C GLY A 80 6.59 -33.65 35.84
N LEU A 81 7.74 -34.22 35.49
CA LEU A 81 8.43 -33.87 34.25
C LEU A 81 7.67 -34.38 33.01
N ASN A 82 7.07 -35.57 33.06
CA ASN A 82 6.24 -36.07 31.95
C ASN A 82 5.05 -35.15 31.69
N GLU A 83 4.35 -34.72 32.74
CA GLU A 83 3.26 -33.75 32.65
C GLU A 83 3.72 -32.46 31.96
N VAL A 84 4.80 -31.83 32.45
CA VAL A 84 5.40 -30.64 31.84
C VAL A 84 5.73 -30.86 30.36
N THR A 85 6.34 -32.00 30.00
CA THR A 85 6.70 -32.29 28.60
C THR A 85 5.47 -32.44 27.71
N ASN A 86 4.38 -33.04 28.19
CA ASN A 86 3.14 -33.17 27.43
C ASN A 86 2.49 -31.80 27.17
N HIS A 87 2.49 -30.91 28.17
CA HIS A 87 1.97 -29.55 28.01
C HIS A 87 2.82 -28.71 27.04
N LEU A 88 4.15 -28.83 27.09
CA LEU A 88 5.06 -28.18 26.13
C LEU A 88 4.79 -28.65 24.69
N GLU A 89 4.66 -29.97 24.51
CA GLU A 89 4.38 -30.57 23.21
C GLU A 89 3.03 -30.10 22.65
N LYS A 90 1.99 -30.03 23.49
CA LYS A 90 0.67 -29.53 23.10
C LYS A 90 0.67 -28.04 22.77
N CYS A 91 1.34 -27.20 23.58
CA CYS A 91 1.53 -25.78 23.29
C CYS A 91 2.18 -25.58 21.92
N ARG A 92 3.22 -26.37 21.61
CA ARG A 92 3.96 -26.29 20.35
C ARG A 92 3.13 -26.74 19.16
N THR A 93 2.60 -27.96 19.21
CA THR A 93 1.98 -28.64 18.07
C THR A 93 0.55 -28.18 17.79
N THR A 94 -0.16 -27.68 18.81
CA THR A 94 -1.56 -27.26 18.67
C THR A 94 -1.69 -25.75 18.73
N VAL A 95 -1.29 -25.12 19.85
CA VAL A 95 -1.56 -23.69 20.09
C VAL A 95 -0.72 -22.81 19.15
N ILE A 96 0.61 -22.92 19.21
CA ILE A 96 1.50 -22.09 18.42
C ILE A 96 1.37 -22.41 16.93
N SER A 97 1.33 -23.69 16.56
CA SER A 97 1.15 -24.09 15.15
C SER A 97 -0.16 -23.57 14.58
N GLY A 98 -1.28 -23.72 15.29
CA GLY A 98 -2.59 -23.22 14.85
C GLY A 98 -2.63 -21.70 14.72
N SER A 99 -1.99 -20.97 15.64
CA SER A 99 -1.90 -19.51 15.53
C SER A 99 -1.01 -19.06 14.37
N ILE A 100 0.10 -19.75 14.09
CA ILE A 100 0.93 -19.47 12.90
C ILE A 100 0.10 -19.58 11.62
N GLU A 101 -0.68 -20.65 11.48
CA GLU A 101 -1.57 -20.86 10.33
C GLU A 101 -2.61 -19.75 10.23
N THR A 102 -3.23 -19.38 11.36
CA THR A 102 -4.26 -18.34 11.40
C THR A 102 -3.71 -16.95 11.07
N PHE A 103 -2.54 -16.58 11.62
CA PHE A 103 -1.85 -15.34 11.26
C PHE A 103 -1.53 -15.30 9.77
N ARG A 104 -1.06 -16.41 9.17
CA ARG A 104 -0.74 -16.48 7.73
C ARG A 104 -1.99 -16.39 6.85
N ALA A 105 -3.08 -17.06 7.23
CA ALA A 105 -4.28 -17.17 6.40
C ALA A 105 -5.20 -15.95 6.49
N ASN A 106 -5.34 -15.36 7.69
CA ASN A 106 -6.37 -14.36 7.95
C ASN A 106 -5.79 -12.97 8.24
N VAL A 107 -4.71 -12.90 9.02
CA VAL A 107 -4.17 -11.61 9.50
C VAL A 107 -3.22 -11.01 8.47
N ALA A 108 -2.27 -11.78 7.95
CA ALA A 108 -1.29 -11.30 6.96
C ALA A 108 -1.93 -10.72 5.68
N PRO A 109 -2.90 -11.39 5.02
CA PRO A 109 -3.52 -10.86 3.80
C PRO A 109 -4.65 -9.85 4.06
N SER A 110 -4.95 -9.50 5.32
CA SER A 110 -6.09 -8.63 5.63
C SER A 110 -6.04 -7.24 4.98
N LEU A 111 -4.85 -6.78 4.57
CA LEU A 111 -4.66 -5.53 3.84
C LEU A 111 -4.31 -5.70 2.36
N SER A 112 -4.35 -6.93 1.81
CA SER A 112 -4.02 -7.18 0.41
C SER A 112 -4.95 -6.44 -0.56
N ALA A 113 -6.25 -6.37 -0.26
CA ALA A 113 -7.18 -5.56 -1.06
C ALA A 113 -6.81 -4.06 -1.05
N LEU A 114 -6.31 -3.54 0.07
CA LEU A 114 -5.86 -2.15 0.15
C LEU A 114 -4.64 -1.91 -0.73
N LYS A 115 -3.74 -2.89 -0.83
CA LYS A 115 -2.58 -2.87 -1.73
C LYS A 115 -3.00 -2.78 -3.19
N GLU A 116 -3.99 -3.58 -3.60
CA GLU A 116 -4.54 -3.57 -4.97
C GLU A 116 -5.14 -2.19 -5.33
N HIS A 117 -5.86 -1.57 -4.40
CA HIS A 117 -6.38 -0.20 -4.60
C HIS A 117 -5.26 0.84 -4.73
N CYS A 118 -4.18 0.73 -3.95
CA CYS A 118 -3.01 1.59 -4.09
C CYS A 118 -2.35 1.42 -5.46
N GLU A 119 -2.18 0.19 -5.94
CA GLU A 119 -1.59 -0.10 -7.25
C GLU A 119 -2.46 0.41 -8.40
N LEU A 120 -3.79 0.32 -8.28
CA LEU A 120 -4.73 0.93 -9.22
C LEU A 120 -4.55 2.46 -9.26
N CYS A 121 -4.50 3.11 -8.10
CA CYS A 121 -4.28 4.55 -8.01
C CYS A 121 -2.93 4.97 -8.62
N GLU A 122 -1.86 4.20 -8.40
CA GLU A 122 -0.54 4.47 -8.99
C GLU A 122 -0.56 4.35 -10.52
N ARG A 123 -1.28 3.35 -11.06
CA ARG A 123 -1.47 3.20 -12.51
C ARG A 123 -2.20 4.39 -13.11
N LEU A 124 -3.32 4.78 -12.50
CA LEU A 124 -4.12 5.93 -12.93
C LEU A 124 -3.36 7.25 -12.79
N HIS A 125 -2.52 7.39 -11.76
CA HIS A 125 -1.61 8.53 -11.62
C HIS A 125 -0.67 8.62 -12.83
N ASN A 126 -0.04 7.51 -13.23
CA ASN A 126 0.87 7.47 -14.37
C ASN A 126 0.16 7.75 -15.71
N GLU A 127 -1.07 7.27 -15.88
CA GLU A 127 -1.89 7.57 -17.06
C GLU A 127 -2.29 9.05 -17.11
N ARG A 128 -2.72 9.61 -15.99
CA ARG A 128 -3.02 11.04 -15.86
C ARG A 128 -1.78 11.90 -16.13
N ALA A 129 -0.60 11.52 -15.63
CA ALA A 129 0.64 12.24 -15.89
C ALA A 129 0.97 12.30 -17.39
N LYS A 130 0.86 11.18 -18.11
CA LYS A 130 1.01 11.15 -19.57
C LYS A 130 -0.01 12.03 -20.30
N ALA A 131 -1.26 12.04 -19.82
CA ALA A 131 -2.30 12.88 -20.41
C ALA A 131 -2.04 14.38 -20.17
N VAL A 132 -1.55 14.76 -18.98
CA VAL A 132 -1.10 16.13 -18.68
C VAL A 132 0.06 16.53 -19.59
N ASP A 133 1.08 15.69 -19.72
CA ASP A 133 2.25 16.00 -20.55
C ASP A 133 1.85 16.23 -22.03
N LEU A 134 0.91 15.42 -22.54
CA LEU A 134 0.39 15.58 -23.89
C LEU A 134 -0.43 16.87 -24.06
N TYR A 135 -1.26 17.21 -23.07
CA TYR A 135 -2.01 18.46 -23.06
C TYR A 135 -1.07 19.68 -23.01
N ASP A 136 -0.10 19.67 -22.10
CA ASP A 136 0.89 20.74 -21.94
C ASP A 136 1.71 20.92 -23.24
N TYR A 137 2.10 19.82 -23.89
CA TYR A 137 2.76 19.88 -25.20
C TYR A 137 1.91 20.59 -26.25
N HIS A 138 0.65 20.19 -26.43
CA HIS A 138 -0.22 20.82 -27.43
C HIS A 138 -0.58 22.27 -27.06
N ARG A 139 -0.71 22.59 -25.77
CA ARG A 139 -0.89 23.97 -25.30
C ARG A 139 0.30 24.84 -25.69
N ASP A 140 1.52 24.38 -25.44
CA ASP A 140 2.74 25.11 -25.82
C ASP A 140 2.88 25.28 -27.34
N VAL A 141 2.50 24.27 -28.13
CA VAL A 141 2.51 24.36 -29.60
C VAL A 141 1.53 25.42 -30.09
N VAL A 142 0.32 25.46 -29.54
CA VAL A 142 -0.70 26.47 -29.86
C VAL A 142 -0.22 27.86 -29.46
N GLU A 143 0.27 28.03 -28.22
CA GLU A 143 0.78 29.33 -27.73
C GLU A 143 1.93 29.86 -28.60
N LYS A 144 2.88 29.00 -28.98
CA LYS A 144 3.97 29.39 -29.90
C LYS A 144 3.45 29.85 -31.26
N LYS A 145 2.43 29.19 -31.82
CA LYS A 145 1.81 29.61 -33.08
C LYS A 145 1.10 30.95 -32.91
N GLU A 146 0.33 31.14 -31.85
CA GLU A 146 -0.36 32.40 -31.55
C GLU A 146 0.63 33.58 -31.44
N VAL A 147 1.72 33.39 -30.70
CA VAL A 147 2.80 34.39 -30.57
C VAL A 147 3.45 34.70 -31.93
N GLN A 148 3.73 33.67 -32.74
CA GLN A 148 4.33 33.86 -34.07
C GLN A 148 3.40 34.64 -35.01
N TYR A 149 2.10 34.35 -35.03
CA TYR A 149 1.14 35.05 -35.88
C TYR A 149 0.92 36.50 -35.42
N ALA A 150 0.78 36.71 -34.11
CA ALA A 150 0.68 38.04 -33.52
C ALA A 150 1.91 38.91 -33.85
N SER A 151 3.11 38.33 -33.81
CA SER A 151 4.35 39.05 -34.18
C SER A 151 4.42 39.45 -35.66
N LYS A 152 3.73 38.71 -36.55
CA LYS A 152 3.68 38.98 -38.00
C LYS A 152 2.46 39.82 -38.41
N GLY A 153 1.60 40.21 -37.47
CA GLY A 153 0.35 40.92 -37.77
C GLY A 153 -0.63 40.11 -38.64
N LYS A 154 -0.54 38.78 -38.62
CA LYS A 154 -1.40 37.89 -39.43
C LYS A 154 -2.61 37.45 -38.61
N LEU A 155 -3.78 37.41 -39.24
CA LEU A 155 -4.98 36.80 -38.67
C LEU A 155 -4.83 35.27 -38.62
N LEU A 156 -5.29 34.68 -37.52
CA LEU A 156 -5.20 33.23 -37.27
C LEU A 156 -6.36 32.45 -37.92
N ASP A 157 -7.49 33.11 -38.16
CA ASP A 157 -8.78 32.47 -38.50
C ASP A 157 -8.75 31.67 -39.81
N ASP A 158 -7.89 32.04 -40.74
CA ASP A 158 -7.77 31.39 -42.05
C ASP A 158 -6.73 30.25 -42.09
N SER A 159 -5.97 30.07 -41.00
CA SER A 159 -4.93 29.04 -40.98
C SER A 159 -5.51 27.67 -40.65
N LYS A 160 -5.69 26.82 -41.68
CA LYS A 160 -6.06 25.40 -41.51
C LYS A 160 -5.16 24.68 -40.49
N ARG A 161 -3.85 24.91 -40.57
CA ARG A 161 -2.85 24.33 -39.65
C ARG A 161 -2.97 24.83 -38.22
N TYR A 162 -3.57 26.00 -37.97
CA TYR A 162 -3.80 26.50 -36.61
C TYR A 162 -5.04 25.83 -36.01
N LYS A 163 -6.13 25.75 -36.78
CA LYS A 163 -7.35 25.01 -36.39
C LYS A 163 -7.05 23.56 -36.02
N GLU A 164 -6.20 22.88 -36.79
CA GLU A 164 -5.75 21.51 -36.50
C GLU A 164 -4.99 21.37 -35.16
N GLU A 165 -4.17 22.34 -34.75
CA GLU A 165 -3.50 22.25 -33.44
C GLU A 165 -4.44 22.56 -32.28
N ILE A 166 -5.38 23.50 -32.46
CA ILE A 166 -6.41 23.76 -31.45
C ILE A 166 -7.19 22.46 -31.19
N SER A 167 -7.66 21.79 -32.25
CA SER A 167 -8.37 20.51 -32.11
C SER A 167 -7.57 19.46 -31.37
N LYS A 168 -6.24 19.38 -31.60
CA LYS A 168 -5.37 18.45 -30.86
C LYS A 168 -5.21 18.84 -29.39
N ARG A 169 -5.03 20.13 -29.10
CA ARG A 169 -4.96 20.65 -27.72
C ARG A 169 -6.25 20.34 -26.96
N ASP A 170 -7.39 20.59 -27.56
CA ASP A 170 -8.70 20.41 -26.92
C ASP A 170 -8.97 18.93 -26.70
N ALA A 171 -8.68 18.06 -27.67
CA ALA A 171 -8.79 16.61 -27.49
C ALA A 171 -7.85 16.08 -26.39
N ALA A 172 -6.61 16.60 -26.30
CA ALA A 172 -5.68 16.23 -25.24
C ALA A 172 -6.13 16.74 -23.86
N HIS A 173 -6.75 17.92 -23.81
CA HIS A 173 -7.35 18.48 -22.60
C HIS A 173 -8.51 17.62 -22.10
N ASP A 174 -9.43 17.21 -22.99
CA ASP A 174 -10.55 16.34 -22.65
C ASP A 174 -10.07 14.98 -22.15
N ALA A 175 -9.04 14.40 -22.79
CA ALA A 175 -8.41 13.17 -22.34
C ALA A 175 -7.76 13.31 -20.95
N TYR A 176 -7.09 14.44 -20.69
CA TYR A 176 -6.57 14.76 -19.36
C TYR A 176 -7.69 14.83 -18.31
N LEU A 177 -8.77 15.57 -18.58
CA LEU A 177 -9.90 15.70 -17.66
C LEU A 177 -10.55 14.34 -17.37
N ALA A 178 -10.69 13.49 -18.39
CA ALA A 178 -11.19 12.13 -18.22
C ALA A 178 -10.30 11.31 -17.26
N LYS A 179 -8.98 11.31 -17.47
CA LYS A 179 -8.02 10.61 -16.58
C LYS A 179 -7.91 11.22 -15.19
N HIS A 180 -8.05 12.53 -15.08
CA HIS A 180 -8.13 13.22 -13.79
C HIS A 180 -9.37 12.78 -13.00
N SER A 181 -10.55 12.73 -13.65
CA SER A 181 -11.78 12.26 -13.02
C SER A 181 -11.73 10.78 -12.64
N GLU A 182 -11.11 9.94 -13.48
CA GLU A 182 -10.93 8.51 -13.21
C GLU A 182 -10.06 8.30 -11.97
N TYR A 183 -8.93 9.03 -11.86
CA TYR A 183 -8.08 8.99 -10.68
C TYR A 183 -8.82 9.44 -9.41
N ASN A 184 -9.54 10.57 -9.46
CA ASN A 184 -10.25 11.08 -8.29
C ASN A 184 -11.31 10.09 -7.79
N LYS A 185 -12.06 9.48 -8.71
CA LYS A 185 -13.04 8.45 -8.36
C LYS A 185 -12.39 7.25 -7.67
N ALA A 186 -11.28 6.75 -8.22
CA ALA A 186 -10.54 5.64 -7.64
C ALA A 186 -9.94 6.00 -6.26
N TYR A 187 -9.44 7.23 -6.10
CA TYR A 187 -8.94 7.73 -4.83
C TYR A 187 -10.03 7.81 -3.76
N ASP A 188 -11.21 8.34 -4.11
CA ASP A 188 -12.31 8.49 -3.17
C ASP A 188 -12.83 7.10 -2.72
N GLU A 189 -12.94 6.14 -3.64
CA GLU A 189 -13.28 4.75 -3.33
C GLU A 189 -12.21 4.09 -2.43
N PHE A 190 -10.94 4.28 -2.76
CA PHE A 190 -9.82 3.82 -1.94
C PHE A 190 -9.88 4.38 -0.52
N MET A 191 -10.17 5.67 -0.34
CA MET A 191 -10.25 6.29 0.98
C MET A 191 -11.40 5.75 1.83
N CYS A 192 -12.56 5.45 1.22
CA CYS A 192 -13.65 4.75 1.87
C CYS A 192 -13.21 3.35 2.33
N LYS A 193 -12.58 2.57 1.44
CA LYS A 193 -12.12 1.21 1.73
C LYS A 193 -10.99 1.16 2.75
N LYS A 194 -10.10 2.16 2.76
CA LYS A 194 -9.01 2.29 3.73
C LYS A 194 -9.51 2.21 5.16
N SER A 195 -10.53 2.97 5.52
CA SER A 195 -11.04 2.98 6.90
C SER A 195 -11.62 1.63 7.32
N GLU A 196 -12.39 1.00 6.43
CA GLU A 196 -13.00 -0.31 6.64
C GLU A 196 -11.93 -1.40 6.83
N LEU A 197 -11.01 -1.52 5.88
CA LEU A 197 -10.00 -2.57 5.84
C LEU A 197 -8.96 -2.44 6.95
N THR A 198 -8.53 -1.23 7.28
CA THR A 198 -7.58 -1.02 8.39
C THR A 198 -8.20 -1.34 9.75
N THR A 199 -9.47 -1.00 9.95
CA THR A 199 -10.20 -1.35 11.17
C THR A 199 -10.37 -2.86 11.30
N LEU A 200 -10.77 -3.54 10.21
CA LEU A 200 -10.92 -4.98 10.18
C LEU A 200 -9.58 -5.69 10.45
N SER A 201 -8.51 -5.27 9.76
CA SER A 201 -7.16 -5.79 9.95
C SER A 201 -6.69 -5.67 11.40
N GLY A 202 -6.86 -4.48 12.01
CA GLY A 202 -6.51 -4.26 13.41
C GLY A 202 -7.30 -5.17 14.36
N ARG A 203 -8.60 -5.36 14.13
CA ARG A 203 -9.43 -6.27 14.93
C ARG A 203 -8.99 -7.72 14.80
N LEU A 204 -8.71 -8.18 13.58
CA LEU A 204 -8.22 -9.54 13.34
C LEU A 204 -6.88 -9.78 14.04
N PHE A 205 -5.96 -8.82 13.94
CA PHE A 205 -4.67 -8.88 14.62
C PHE A 205 -4.82 -8.99 16.15
N PHE A 206 -5.61 -8.11 16.76
CA PHE A 206 -5.82 -8.14 18.22
C PHE A 206 -6.57 -9.39 18.68
N HIS A 207 -7.58 -9.83 17.93
CA HIS A 207 -8.30 -11.05 18.23
C HIS A 207 -7.35 -12.25 18.28
N GLU A 208 -6.54 -12.43 17.25
CA GLU A 208 -5.60 -13.56 17.19
C GLU A 208 -4.52 -13.47 18.28
N LEU A 209 -4.04 -12.26 18.59
CA LEU A 209 -3.06 -12.05 19.66
C LEU A 209 -3.62 -12.40 21.05
N LEU A 210 -4.90 -12.09 21.30
CA LEU A 210 -5.56 -12.45 22.55
C LEU A 210 -5.86 -13.95 22.61
N ASP A 211 -6.30 -14.53 21.51
CA ASP A 211 -6.62 -15.95 21.41
C ASP A 211 -5.39 -16.84 21.70
N ILE A 212 -4.23 -16.54 21.11
CA ILE A 212 -3.00 -17.27 21.44
C ILE A 212 -2.59 -17.11 22.91
N ALA A 213 -2.72 -15.91 23.47
CA ALA A 213 -2.37 -15.65 24.86
C ALA A 213 -3.29 -16.41 25.83
N GLU A 214 -4.59 -16.46 25.54
CA GLU A 214 -5.58 -17.19 26.33
C GLU A 214 -5.38 -18.71 26.23
N LYS A 215 -5.14 -19.23 25.02
CA LYS A 215 -4.82 -20.64 24.82
C LYS A 215 -3.55 -21.06 25.58
N LEU A 216 -2.48 -20.26 25.49
CA LEU A 216 -1.25 -20.53 26.25
C LEU A 216 -1.49 -20.49 27.77
N LYS A 217 -2.27 -19.52 28.26
CA LYS A 217 -2.63 -19.45 29.69
C LYS A 217 -3.42 -20.68 30.15
N ASN A 218 -4.34 -21.18 29.33
CA ASN A 218 -5.15 -22.36 29.66
C ASN A 218 -4.29 -23.63 29.72
N GLU A 219 -3.28 -23.76 28.84
CA GLU A 219 -2.32 -24.86 28.92
C GLU A 219 -1.47 -24.80 30.19
N VAL A 220 -1.09 -23.61 30.66
CA VAL A 220 -0.34 -23.45 31.92
C VAL A 220 -1.21 -23.68 33.14
N SER A 221 -2.49 -23.29 33.10
CA SER A 221 -3.42 -23.43 34.23
C SER A 221 -3.98 -24.84 34.40
N SER A 222 -3.72 -25.73 33.44
CA SER A 222 -4.14 -27.14 33.47
C SER A 222 -3.04 -28.10 33.92
N MET A 223 -1.84 -27.57 34.19
CA MET A 223 -0.75 -28.21 34.94
C MET A 223 -0.99 -28.07 36.44
#